data_AF-A0A3D2KDV9-F1
#
_entry.id   AF-A0A3D2KDV9-F1
#
_cell.length_a   1.000
_cell.length_b   1.000
_cell.length_c   1.000
_cell.angle_alpha   90.00
_cell.angle_beta   90.00
_cell.angle_gamma   90.00
#
_symmetry.space_group_name_H-M   'P 1'
#
loop_
_entity.id
_entity.type
_entity.pdbx_description
1 polymer ?
#
loop_
_entity_poly.entity_id
_entity_poly.type
_entity_poly.pdbx_seq_one_letter_code
_entity_poly.pdbx_strand_id
1 'polypeptide(L)'
;MRSCLEYLIKHNAFVQLCYRKIVSAFFKILGCFIKTDPKLVLLTSMSGDQYNDSPRVLFKAMLKDDYFKTYHYIWAFKNPEKFNVPHAETIKIDTMRYFIVALKAKIWITNVNIERGLDFKKKNTIYLNTWHG
;
A
#
# COMPACT_ATOMS: atom_id res chain seq x y z
N MET A 1 7.61 24.61 -1.66
CA MET A 1 7.96 23.95 -0.37
C MET A 1 8.06 22.42 -0.48
N ARG A 2 7.05 21.69 -0.97
CA ARG A 2 7.14 20.21 -1.17
C ARG A 2 8.32 19.80 -2.06
N SER A 3 8.55 20.53 -3.14
CA SER A 3 9.62 20.28 -4.11
C SER A 3 11.04 20.42 -3.55
N CYS A 4 11.29 21.34 -2.61
CA CYS A 4 12.62 21.50 -2.00
C CYS A 4 12.94 20.37 -1.02
N LEU A 5 11.96 19.99 -0.18
CA LEU A 5 12.11 18.86 0.74
C LEU A 5 12.29 17.53 -0.02
N GLU A 6 11.46 17.29 -1.04
CA GLU A 6 11.60 16.13 -1.92
C GLU A 6 12.97 16.10 -2.62
N TYR A 7 13.45 17.26 -3.09
CA TYR A 7 14.77 17.38 -3.70
C TYR A 7 15.88 17.01 -2.71
N LEU A 8 15.86 17.58 -1.50
CA LEU A 8 16.84 17.30 -0.44
C LEU A 8 16.86 15.81 -0.06
N ILE A 9 15.69 15.19 0.10
CA ILE A 9 15.58 13.76 0.41
C ILE A 9 16.15 12.89 -0.71
N LYS A 10 15.98 13.28 -1.98
CA LYS A 10 16.45 12.48 -3.13
C LYS A 10 17.95 12.63 -3.40
N HIS A 11 18.54 13.79 -3.09
CA HIS A 11 19.92 14.12 -3.47
C HIS A 11 20.91 14.08 -2.31
N ASN A 12 20.44 13.87 -1.07
CA ASN A 12 21.32 13.73 0.09
C ASN A 12 21.04 12.40 0.80
N ALA A 13 22.00 11.47 0.69
CA ALA A 13 21.89 10.12 1.25
C ALA A 13 21.69 10.10 2.78
N PHE A 14 22.34 11.02 3.50
CA PHE A 14 22.18 11.14 4.95
C PHE A 14 20.77 11.60 5.33
N VAL A 15 20.27 12.64 4.66
CA VAL A 15 18.90 13.13 4.86
C VAL A 15 17.88 12.06 4.50
N GLN A 16 18.08 11.34 3.40
CA GLN A 16 17.23 10.24 2.98
C GLN A 16 17.19 9.12 4.03
N LEU A 17 18.35 8.76 4.58
CA LEU A 17 18.47 7.72 5.60
C LEU A 17 17.75 8.14 6.89
N CYS A 18 17.99 9.36 7.37
CA CYS A 18 17.33 9.91 8.55
C CYS A 18 15.82 9.97 8.36
N TYR A 19 15.36 10.51 7.23
CA TYR A 19 13.93 10.54 6.88
C TYR A 19 13.33 9.14 6.90
N ARG A 20 13.95 8.19 6.20
CA ARG A 20 13.46 6.80 6.15
C ARG A 20 13.37 6.21 7.55
N LYS A 21 14.40 6.32 8.37
CA LYS A 21 14.44 5.72 9.71
C LYS A 21 13.40 6.34 10.65
N ILE A 22 13.32 7.68 10.71
CA ILE A 22 12.41 8.39 11.62
C ILE A 22 10.95 8.14 11.24
N VAL A 23 10.61 8.28 9.96
CA VAL A 23 9.23 8.11 9.48
C VAL A 23 8.80 6.64 9.56
N SER A 24 9.71 5.70 9.28
CA SER A 24 9.45 4.26 9.49
C SER A 24 9.20 3.93 10.95
N ALA A 25 9.98 4.48 11.88
CA ALA A 25 9.78 4.28 13.32
C ALA A 25 8.41 4.82 13.76
N PHE A 26 8.02 6.00 13.29
CA PHE A 26 6.70 6.57 13.55
C PHE A 26 5.56 5.62 13.11
N PHE A 27 5.59 5.12 11.88
CA PHE A 27 4.55 4.20 11.39
C PHE A 27 4.59 2.82 12.05
N LYS A 28 5.76 2.33 12.46
CA LYS A 28 5.89 1.10 13.26
C LYS A 28 5.23 1.25 14.63
N ILE A 29 5.49 2.38 15.32
CA ILE A 29 4.85 2.71 16.60
C ILE A 29 3.34 2.82 16.41
N LEU A 30 2.88 3.57 15.40
CA LEU A 30 1.47 3.68 15.07
C LEU A 30 0.83 2.30 14.78
N GLY A 31 1.56 1.44 14.07
CA GLY A 31 1.15 0.07 13.73
C GLY A 31 0.95 -0.85 14.93
N CYS A 32 1.57 -0.56 16.08
CA CYS A 32 1.32 -1.26 17.33
C CYS A 32 -0.08 -1.00 17.89
N PHE A 33 -0.64 0.19 17.64
CA PHE A 33 -1.99 0.57 18.09
C PHE A 33 -3.08 0.18 17.08
N ILE A 34 -2.72 -0.10 15.83
CA ILE A 34 -3.66 -0.50 14.79
C ILE A 34 -3.78 -2.02 14.76
N LYS A 35 -4.96 -2.55 15.11
CA LYS A 35 -5.27 -3.97 14.99
C LYS A 35 -5.32 -4.38 13.51
N THR A 36 -4.62 -5.47 13.17
CA THR A 36 -4.68 -6.04 11.83
C THR A 36 -6.04 -6.72 11.61
N ASP A 37 -6.67 -6.41 10.49
CA ASP A 37 -7.90 -7.03 10.03
C ASP A 37 -7.56 -8.23 9.13
N PRO A 38 -7.87 -9.47 9.56
CA PRO A 38 -7.51 -10.68 8.84
C PRO A 38 -8.15 -10.80 7.46
N LYS A 39 -9.23 -10.05 7.19
CA LYS A 39 -10.00 -10.11 5.94
C LYS A 39 -9.78 -8.89 5.04
N LEU A 40 -8.86 -7.99 5.40
CA LEU A 40 -8.58 -6.79 4.61
C LEU A 40 -7.39 -7.02 3.67
N VAL A 41 -7.63 -6.77 2.37
CA VAL A 41 -6.63 -6.83 1.31
C VAL A 41 -6.40 -5.44 0.73
N LEU A 42 -5.15 -5.00 0.74
CA LEU A 42 -4.70 -3.79 0.08
C LEU A 42 -4.01 -4.14 -1.24
N LEU A 43 -4.48 -3.54 -2.33
CA LEU A 43 -3.96 -3.75 -3.67
C LEU A 43 -3.41 -2.45 -4.27
N THR A 44 -2.31 -2.57 -5.00
CA THR A 44 -1.77 -1.48 -5.82
C THR A 44 -1.20 -2.05 -7.12
N SER A 45 -1.24 -1.28 -8.21
CA SER A 45 -0.46 -1.58 -9.41
C SER A 45 0.29 -0.34 -9.88
N MET A 46 1.54 -0.52 -10.30
CA MET A 46 2.46 0.54 -10.77
C MET A 46 2.48 1.74 -9.82
N SER A 47 2.69 1.47 -8.53
CA SER A 47 2.66 2.49 -7.46
C SER A 47 1.38 3.35 -7.42
N GLY A 48 0.25 2.76 -7.83
CA GLY A 48 -1.07 3.40 -7.83
C GLY A 48 -1.40 4.18 -9.10
N ASP A 49 -0.62 4.04 -10.18
CA ASP A 49 -0.89 4.70 -11.46
C ASP A 49 -1.90 3.97 -12.33
N GLN A 50 -2.07 2.65 -12.13
CA GLN A 50 -2.80 1.80 -13.06
C GLN A 50 -3.69 0.79 -12.32
N TYR A 51 -4.76 0.35 -13.00
CA TYR A 51 -5.61 -0.77 -12.59
C TYR A 51 -5.43 -1.93 -13.58
N ASN A 52 -4.34 -2.69 -13.42
CA ASN A 52 -3.91 -3.71 -14.37
C ASN A 52 -2.96 -4.74 -13.73
N ASP A 53 -2.30 -5.50 -14.60
CA ASP A 53 -1.20 -6.40 -14.27
C ASP A 53 -1.60 -7.54 -13.31
N SER A 54 -0.62 -8.22 -12.74
CA SER A 54 -0.80 -9.34 -11.81
C SER A 54 -1.71 -9.01 -10.62
N PRO A 55 -1.63 -7.81 -9.98
CA PRO A 55 -2.55 -7.44 -8.90
C PRO A 55 -4.03 -7.46 -9.34
N ARG A 56 -4.34 -7.02 -10.57
CA ARG A 56 -5.72 -7.05 -11.09
C ARG A 56 -6.17 -8.48 -11.39
N VAL A 57 -5.29 -9.32 -11.92
CA VAL A 57 -5.61 -10.73 -12.19
C VAL A 57 -5.91 -11.46 -10.88
N LEU A 58 -5.05 -11.31 -9.87
CA LEU A 58 -5.25 -11.89 -8.54
C LEU A 58 -6.53 -11.38 -7.89
N PHE A 59 -6.80 -10.08 -7.95
CA PHE A 59 -8.05 -9.50 -7.44
C PHE A 59 -9.28 -10.18 -8.05
N LYS A 60 -9.33 -10.31 -9.38
CA LYS A 60 -10.45 -10.95 -10.07
C LYS A 60 -10.58 -12.44 -9.73
N ALA A 61 -9.47 -13.13 -9.51
CA ALA A 61 -9.48 -14.53 -9.08
C ALA A 61 -10.05 -14.66 -7.66
N MET A 62 -9.61 -13.81 -6.74
CA MET A 62 -10.13 -13.77 -5.36
C MET A 62 -11.63 -13.46 -5.31
N LEU A 63 -12.14 -12.57 -6.16
CA LEU A 63 -13.58 -12.29 -6.23
C LEU A 63 -14.43 -13.49 -6.66
N LYS A 64 -13.85 -14.47 -7.37
CA LYS A 64 -14.55 -15.67 -7.84
C LYS A 64 -14.47 -16.85 -6.87
N ASP A 65 -13.60 -16.76 -5.88
CA ASP A 65 -13.33 -17.83 -4.93
C ASP A 65 -14.14 -17.60 -3.65
N ASP A 66 -14.95 -18.59 -3.28
CA ASP A 66 -15.84 -18.52 -2.12
C ASP A 66 -15.09 -18.28 -0.79
N TYR A 67 -13.82 -18.73 -0.68
CA TYR A 67 -12.99 -18.48 0.50
C TYR A 67 -12.79 -16.98 0.74
N PHE A 68 -12.66 -16.19 -0.33
CA PHE A 68 -12.39 -14.75 -0.23
C PHE A 68 -13.63 -13.86 -0.35
N LYS A 69 -14.82 -14.45 -0.45
CA LYS A 69 -16.08 -13.70 -0.62
C LYS A 69 -16.39 -12.73 0.52
N THR A 70 -15.89 -13.02 1.72
CA THR A 70 -16.07 -12.15 2.91
C THR A 70 -14.91 -11.17 3.13
N TYR A 71 -13.94 -11.10 2.21
CA TYR A 71 -12.82 -10.19 2.31
C TYR A 71 -13.21 -8.79 1.86
N HIS A 72 -12.59 -7.79 2.48
CA HIS A 72 -12.69 -6.39 2.09
C HIS A 72 -11.48 -6.03 1.24
N TYR A 73 -11.74 -5.44 0.08
CA TYR A 73 -10.71 -5.07 -0.88
C TYR A 73 -10.59 -3.55 -0.95
N ILE A 74 -9.35 -3.07 -0.84
CA ILE A 74 -9.02 -1.66 -1.01
C ILE A 74 -7.96 -1.55 -2.10
N TRP A 75 -8.24 -0.73 -3.11
CA TRP A 75 -7.28 -0.35 -4.13
C TRP A 75 -6.72 1.04 -3.84
N ALA A 76 -5.40 1.16 -3.77
CA ALA A 76 -4.74 2.46 -3.61
C ALA A 76 -4.26 3.00 -4.96
N PHE A 77 -4.66 4.22 -5.27
CA PHE A 77 -4.30 4.94 -6.50
C PHE A 77 -3.74 6.33 -6.19
N LYS A 78 -2.98 6.92 -7.12
CA LYS A 78 -2.62 8.34 -7.04
C LYS A 78 -3.83 9.25 -7.28
N ASN A 79 -4.66 8.85 -8.24
CA ASN A 79 -5.87 9.54 -8.68
C ASN A 79 -7.08 8.58 -8.64
N PRO A 80 -7.58 8.21 -7.45
CA PRO A 80 -8.62 7.19 -7.29
C PRO A 80 -9.92 7.52 -8.03
N GLU A 81 -10.24 8.80 -8.22
CA GLU A 81 -11.41 9.27 -8.95
C GLU A 81 -11.45 8.85 -10.43
N LYS A 82 -10.29 8.50 -11.01
CA LYS A 82 -10.18 8.01 -12.39
C LYS A 82 -10.54 6.54 -12.55
N PHE A 83 -10.68 5.81 -11.43
CA PHE A 83 -10.85 4.37 -11.45
C PHE A 83 -12.15 3.97 -10.76
N ASN A 84 -13.00 3.26 -11.51
CA ASN A 84 -14.13 2.56 -10.94
C ASN A 84 -13.75 1.07 -10.80
N VAL A 85 -13.62 0.61 -9.55
CA VAL A 85 -13.27 -0.79 -9.24
C VAL A 85 -14.42 -1.41 -8.47
N PRO A 86 -15.34 -2.12 -9.15
CA PRO A 86 -16.44 -2.81 -8.47
C PRO A 86 -15.93 -3.77 -7.41
N HIS A 87 -16.67 -3.89 -6.30
CA HIS A 87 -16.34 -4.74 -5.15
C HIS A 87 -15.08 -4.36 -4.38
N ALA A 88 -14.53 -3.17 -4.62
CA ALA A 88 -13.44 -2.62 -3.81
C ALA A 88 -13.67 -1.14 -3.50
N GLU A 89 -13.16 -0.70 -2.36
CA GLU A 89 -13.02 0.72 -2.05
C GLU A 89 -11.75 1.26 -2.74
N THR A 90 -11.79 2.48 -3.27
CA THR A 90 -10.61 3.15 -3.80
C THR A 90 -10.14 4.25 -2.87
N ILE A 91 -8.83 4.31 -2.60
CA ILE A 91 -8.22 5.33 -1.74
C ILE A 91 -7.04 6.01 -2.41
N LYS A 92 -6.71 7.22 -1.93
CA LYS A 92 -5.55 7.96 -2.39
C LYS A 92 -4.28 7.51 -1.66
N ILE A 93 -3.26 7.09 -2.41
CA ILE A 93 -2.02 6.49 -1.91
C ILE A 93 -1.15 7.46 -1.09
N ASP A 94 -1.23 8.76 -1.36
CA ASP A 94 -0.41 9.80 -0.69
C ASP A 94 -1.08 10.40 0.55
N THR A 95 -1.86 9.61 1.29
CA THR A 95 -2.66 10.10 2.43
C THR A 95 -2.42 9.28 3.69
N MET A 96 -2.70 9.87 4.86
CA MET A 96 -2.66 9.13 6.13
C MET A 96 -3.62 7.92 6.13
N ARG A 97 -4.74 8.02 5.41
CA ARG A 97 -5.67 6.89 5.20
C ARG A 97 -4.98 5.69 4.58
N TYR A 98 -4.11 5.91 3.58
CA TYR A 98 -3.33 4.83 2.96
C TYR A 98 -2.45 4.09 3.97
N PHE A 99 -1.67 4.83 4.76
CA PHE A 99 -0.78 4.20 5.75
C PHE A 99 -1.57 3.46 6.84
N ILE A 100 -2.69 4.02 7.30
CA ILE A 100 -3.58 3.35 8.27
C ILE A 100 -4.14 2.05 7.67
N VAL A 101 -4.61 2.10 6.43
CA VAL A 101 -5.12 0.92 5.71
C VAL A 101 -4.03 -0.11 5.52
N ALA A 102 -2.81 0.29 5.12
CA ALA A 102 -1.68 -0.62 4.96
C ALA A 102 -1.34 -1.31 6.28
N LEU A 103 -1.29 -0.57 7.40
CA LEU A 103 -1.05 -1.13 8.74
C LEU A 103 -2.20 -2.04 9.22
N LYS A 104 -3.44 -1.76 8.79
CA LYS A 104 -4.61 -2.58 9.10
C LYS A 104 -4.70 -3.85 8.24
N ALA A 105 -4.27 -3.81 6.98
CA ALA A 105 -4.44 -4.90 6.03
C ALA A 105 -3.61 -6.15 6.40
N LYS A 106 -4.25 -7.32 6.31
CA LYS A 106 -3.57 -8.61 6.48
C LYS A 106 -2.78 -9.00 5.24
N ILE A 107 -3.27 -8.64 4.06
CA ILE A 107 -2.67 -9.01 2.78
C ILE A 107 -2.39 -7.75 1.98
N TRP A 108 -1.16 -7.63 1.49
CA TRP A 108 -0.74 -6.65 0.50
C TRP A 108 -0.46 -7.35 -0.82
N ILE A 109 -1.09 -6.93 -1.91
CA ILE A 109 -0.86 -7.44 -3.26
C ILE A 109 -0.38 -6.29 -4.14
N THR A 110 0.80 -6.43 -4.72
CA THR A 110 1.40 -5.38 -5.55
C THR A 110 2.32 -5.96 -6.63
N ASN A 111 2.74 -5.12 -7.57
CA ASN A 111 3.82 -5.36 -8.53
C ASN A 111 5.01 -4.38 -8.38
N VAL A 112 4.87 -3.36 -7.54
CA VAL A 112 5.91 -2.39 -7.18
C VAL A 112 5.92 -2.19 -5.66
N ASN A 113 7.05 -1.79 -5.07
CA ASN A 113 7.16 -1.55 -3.64
C ASN A 113 5.99 -0.70 -3.09
N ILE A 114 5.30 -1.24 -2.08
CA ILE A 114 4.10 -0.65 -1.47
C ILE A 114 4.45 0.29 -0.30
N GLU A 115 5.64 0.13 0.29
CA GLU A 115 6.05 0.88 1.48
C GLU A 115 6.53 2.30 1.16
N ARG A 116 6.53 2.72 -0.11
CA ARG A 116 6.75 4.13 -0.50
C ARG A 116 8.10 4.70 -0.02
N GLY A 117 9.13 3.86 0.06
CA GLY A 117 10.46 4.23 0.53
C GLY A 117 10.63 4.21 2.06
N LEU A 118 9.62 3.71 2.78
CA LEU A 118 9.64 3.47 4.22
C LEU A 118 9.76 1.96 4.50
N ASP A 119 9.81 1.61 5.78
CA ASP A 119 9.84 0.24 6.30
C ASP A 119 8.90 0.18 7.51
N PHE A 120 7.65 -0.21 7.27
CA PHE A 120 6.60 -0.24 8.30
C PHE A 120 5.70 -1.48 8.23
N LYS A 121 6.02 -2.45 7.36
CA LYS A 121 5.29 -3.72 7.31
C LYS A 121 5.26 -4.40 8.68
N LYS A 122 4.07 -4.80 9.11
CA LYS A 122 3.90 -5.61 10.32
C LYS A 122 4.31 -7.06 10.06
N LYS A 123 4.83 -7.74 11.08
CA LYS A 123 5.25 -9.16 10.97
C LYS A 123 4.10 -10.09 10.54
N ASN A 124 2.88 -9.78 10.96
CA ASN A 124 1.69 -10.56 10.64
C ASN A 124 1.05 -10.20 9.29
N THR A 125 1.59 -9.23 8.53
CA THR A 125 1.12 -8.86 7.20
C THR A 125 1.81 -9.72 6.14
N ILE A 126 0.99 -10.38 5.31
CA ILE A 126 1.40 -11.14 4.14
C ILE A 126 1.64 -10.13 3.02
N TYR A 127 2.86 -10.11 2.49
CA TYR A 127 3.24 -9.19 1.41
C TYR A 127 3.59 -9.97 0.15
N LEU A 128 2.67 -9.93 -0.81
CA LEU A 128 2.83 -10.53 -2.13
C LEU A 128 3.22 -9.43 -3.12
N ASN A 129 4.49 -9.40 -3.49
CA ASN A 129 5.00 -8.58 -4.58
C ASN A 129 5.24 -9.47 -5.80
N THR A 130 4.47 -9.22 -6.84
CA THR A 130 4.49 -9.95 -8.12
C THR A 130 5.59 -9.46 -9.05
N TRP A 131 6.25 -8.33 -8.74
CA TRP A 131 7.10 -7.60 -9.68
C TRP A 131 6.36 -7.29 -11.00
N HIS A 132 7.05 -6.70 -11.96
CA HIS A 132 6.52 -6.33 -13.27
C HIS A 132 7.53 -6.81 -14.31
N GLY A 133 7.36 -8.06 -14.76
CA GLY A 133 8.24 -8.74 -15.71
C GLY A 133 7.43 -9.40 -16.81
#